data_AF-B3SF07-F1
#
_entry.id   AF-B3SF07-F1
#
_cell.length_a   1.000
_cell.length_b   1.000
_cell.length_c   1.000
_cell.angle_alpha   90.00
_cell.angle_beta   90.00
_cell.angle_gamma   90.00
#
_symmetry.space_group_name_H-M   'P 1'
#
loop_
_entity.id
_entity.type
_entity.pdbx_description
1 polymer ?
#
loop_
_entity_poly.entity_id
_entity_poly.type
_entity_poly.pdbx_seq_one_letter_code
_entity_poly.pdbx_strand_id
1 'polypeptide(L)'
;MEIMWLKTNNKIYLSLYKFWVKIFALAFGMGVVTGIPMSFQFGTNFGKFSELAGSVIGPLIGVEVMTAFFLEAAFIGVMIFGWKRFSAKVHLIATILVVLGTHHSAFWILSLNSWMHTPDGISVIDGSIRIHDWLKIDSYDFSLLHYCFFIFGRGLAFEFRLKAMKSRWIWDWSFIVGSYLATFSQGISLWPYIVVPDITIWDSAAPPETLKFVSIIICISLPIVIGYSIFVYYLFKEKLLLKDNIMKRKKALEILSFTMKK
;
A
#
# COMPACT_ATOMS: atom_id res chain seq x y z
N MET A 1 16.72 0.19 -10.86
CA MET A 1 17.12 1.50 -11.46
C MET A 1 18.40 2.03 -10.85
N GLU A 2 18.45 2.21 -9.53
CA GLU A 2 19.62 2.80 -8.86
C GLU A 2 20.92 1.98 -9.02
N ILE A 3 20.83 0.65 -8.87
CA ILE A 3 21.96 -0.26 -9.15
C ILE A 3 22.49 -0.06 -10.58
N MET A 4 21.60 0.06 -11.57
CA MET A 4 22.00 0.25 -12.96
C MET A 4 22.67 1.61 -13.18
N TRP A 5 22.17 2.67 -12.55
CA TRP A 5 22.83 3.98 -12.57
C TRP A 5 24.24 3.90 -11.96
N LEU A 6 24.40 3.24 -10.81
CA LEU A 6 25.71 3.08 -10.16
C LEU A 6 26.71 2.26 -10.99
N LYS A 7 26.23 1.22 -11.70
CA LYS A 7 27.07 0.39 -12.56
C LYS A 7 27.43 1.05 -13.90
N THR A 8 26.50 1.79 -14.51
CA THR A 8 26.63 2.29 -15.88
C THR A 8 26.91 3.79 -15.98
N ASN A 9 26.74 4.52 -14.88
CA ASN A 9 26.74 5.99 -14.82
C ASN A 9 25.76 6.68 -15.80
N ASN A 10 24.79 5.93 -16.35
CA ASN A 10 23.83 6.47 -17.30
C ASN A 10 22.76 7.29 -16.57
N LYS A 11 22.70 8.59 -16.88
CA LYS A 11 21.79 9.57 -16.25
C LYS A 11 20.30 9.28 -16.51
N ILE A 12 19.98 8.45 -17.52
CA ILE A 12 18.60 8.02 -17.78
C ILE A 12 18.05 7.25 -16.59
N TYR A 13 18.81 6.30 -16.03
CA TYR A 13 18.37 5.50 -14.88
C TYR A 13 18.14 6.37 -13.63
N LEU A 14 19.00 7.38 -13.41
CA LEU A 14 18.84 8.32 -12.32
C LEU A 14 17.58 9.19 -12.48
N SER A 15 17.31 9.63 -13.70
CA SER A 15 16.12 10.43 -14.02
C SER A 15 14.83 9.62 -13.81
N LEU A 16 14.84 8.36 -14.25
CA LEU A 16 13.74 7.42 -14.01
C LEU A 16 13.55 7.16 -12.52
N TYR A 17 14.62 6.88 -11.77
CA TYR A 17 14.53 6.70 -10.32
C TYR A 17 13.87 7.92 -9.64
N LYS A 18 14.36 9.14 -9.93
CA LYS A 18 13.86 10.38 -9.31
C LYS A 18 12.41 10.69 -9.68
N PHE A 19 11.94 10.18 -10.81
CA PHE A 19 10.54 10.24 -11.18
C PHE A 19 9.71 9.25 -10.35
N TRP A 20 10.13 7.99 -10.30
CA TRP A 20 9.40 6.92 -9.61
C TRP A 20 9.35 7.09 -8.09
N VAL A 21 10.43 7.57 -7.47
CA VAL A 21 10.48 7.76 -6.00
C VAL A 21 9.42 8.73 -5.50
N LYS A 22 9.00 9.72 -6.33
CA LYS A 22 7.94 10.66 -5.97
C LYS A 22 6.56 10.01 -5.97
N ILE A 23 6.29 9.15 -6.96
CA ILE A 23 5.04 8.40 -7.06
C ILE A 23 4.98 7.39 -5.91
N PHE A 24 6.09 6.69 -5.66
CA PHE A 24 6.23 5.76 -4.54
C PHE A 24 5.99 6.47 -3.20
N ALA A 25 6.62 7.63 -2.96
CA ALA A 25 6.41 8.39 -1.71
C ALA A 25 4.95 8.81 -1.50
N LEU A 26 4.25 9.23 -2.57
CA LEU A 26 2.83 9.56 -2.51
C LEU A 26 1.98 8.31 -2.16
N ALA A 27 2.23 7.19 -2.84
CA ALA A 27 1.51 5.95 -2.61
C ALA A 27 1.77 5.38 -1.20
N PHE A 28 3.03 5.42 -0.75
CA PHE A 28 3.41 5.02 0.60
C PHE A 28 2.69 5.88 1.64
N GLY A 29 2.75 7.22 1.50
CA GLY A 29 2.06 8.13 2.41
C GLY A 29 0.56 7.87 2.48
N MET A 30 -0.09 7.62 1.34
CA MET A 30 -1.49 7.22 1.31
C MET A 30 -1.71 5.89 2.04
N GLY A 31 -0.84 4.89 1.80
CA GLY A 31 -0.87 3.60 2.47
C GLY A 31 -0.81 3.72 3.99
N VAL A 32 0.11 4.54 4.53
CA VAL A 32 0.21 4.81 5.97
C VAL A 32 -1.07 5.45 6.52
N VAL A 33 -1.57 6.50 5.84
CA VAL A 33 -2.78 7.22 6.25
C VAL A 33 -4.01 6.30 6.28
N THR A 34 -4.09 5.32 5.37
CA THR A 34 -5.20 4.36 5.35
C THR A 34 -4.98 3.14 6.25
N GLY A 35 -3.72 2.71 6.43
CA GLY A 35 -3.37 1.50 7.17
C GLY A 35 -3.50 1.67 8.68
N ILE A 36 -3.12 2.84 9.21
CA ILE A 36 -3.24 3.12 10.66
C ILE A 36 -4.70 3.01 11.12
N PRO A 37 -5.69 3.68 10.50
CA PRO A 37 -7.10 3.48 10.87
C PRO A 37 -7.57 2.03 10.70
N MET A 38 -7.10 1.32 9.67
CA MET A 38 -7.48 -0.07 9.43
C MET A 38 -7.04 -1.01 10.55
N SER A 39 -5.86 -0.82 11.14
CA SER A 39 -5.43 -1.66 12.27
C SER A 39 -6.30 -1.46 13.52
N PHE A 40 -6.76 -0.23 13.77
CA PHE A 40 -7.71 0.05 14.86
C PHE A 40 -9.08 -0.58 14.62
N GLN A 41 -9.52 -0.77 13.37
CA GLN A 41 -10.82 -1.36 13.07
C GLN A 41 -10.98 -2.79 13.59
N PHE A 42 -9.89 -3.56 13.68
CA PHE A 42 -9.95 -4.89 14.33
C PHE A 42 -10.49 -4.76 15.76
N GLY A 43 -9.95 -3.83 16.56
CA GLY A 43 -10.40 -3.62 17.94
C GLY A 43 -11.72 -2.87 18.06
N THR A 44 -11.95 -1.84 17.24
CA THR A 44 -13.11 -0.94 17.40
C THR A 44 -14.37 -1.40 16.69
N ASN A 45 -14.28 -2.24 15.66
CA ASN A 45 -15.45 -2.72 14.91
C ASN A 45 -15.67 -4.22 15.09
N PHE A 46 -14.61 -4.99 15.38
CA PHE A 46 -14.64 -6.45 15.51
C PHE A 46 -14.16 -6.89 16.90
N GLY A 47 -14.85 -6.41 17.95
CA GLY A 47 -14.44 -6.59 19.34
C GLY A 47 -14.33 -8.06 19.77
N LYS A 48 -15.37 -8.88 19.53
CA LYS A 48 -15.34 -10.33 19.84
C LYS A 48 -14.28 -11.08 19.07
N PHE A 49 -14.07 -10.72 17.80
CA PHE A 49 -13.00 -11.30 16.99
C PHE A 49 -11.62 -10.97 17.60
N SER A 50 -11.42 -9.73 18.05
CA SER A 50 -10.19 -9.32 18.74
C SER A 50 -10.01 -10.03 20.09
N GLU A 51 -11.08 -10.30 20.83
CA GLU A 51 -11.03 -11.07 22.08
C GLU A 51 -10.58 -12.52 21.83
N LEU A 52 -11.11 -13.15 20.78
CA LEU A 52 -10.80 -14.54 20.44
C LEU A 52 -9.43 -14.67 19.78
N ALA A 53 -9.19 -13.96 18.68
CA ALA A 53 -8.00 -14.11 17.83
C ALA A 53 -6.84 -13.17 18.21
N GLY A 54 -7.03 -12.28 19.19
CA GLY A 54 -6.02 -11.28 19.57
C GLY A 54 -4.67 -11.87 19.98
N SER A 55 -4.66 -13.10 20.53
CA SER A 55 -3.44 -13.82 20.90
C SER A 55 -2.55 -14.16 19.69
N VAL A 56 -3.13 -14.28 18.49
CA VAL A 56 -2.41 -14.55 17.23
C VAL A 56 -2.18 -13.26 16.45
N ILE A 57 -3.24 -12.46 16.29
CA ILE A 57 -3.21 -11.25 15.46
C ILE A 57 -2.31 -10.17 16.05
N GLY A 58 -2.39 -9.96 17.37
CA GLY A 58 -1.62 -8.94 18.05
C GLY A 58 -0.12 -9.11 17.83
N PRO A 59 0.46 -10.30 18.10
CA PRO A 59 1.86 -10.57 17.81
C PRO A 59 2.24 -10.43 16.34
N LEU A 60 1.44 -10.96 15.39
CA LEU A 60 1.75 -10.87 13.96
C LEU A 60 1.77 -9.42 13.44
N ILE A 61 0.78 -8.60 13.82
CA ILE A 61 0.76 -7.17 13.49
C ILE A 61 1.90 -6.44 14.23
N GLY A 62 2.17 -6.81 15.48
CA GLY A 62 3.25 -6.23 16.27
C GLY A 62 4.62 -6.42 15.63
N VAL A 63 4.94 -7.65 15.19
CA VAL A 63 6.21 -7.93 14.51
C VAL A 63 6.29 -7.25 13.15
N GLU A 64 5.18 -7.13 12.41
CA GLU A 64 5.11 -6.37 11.16
C GLU A 64 5.54 -4.91 11.39
N VAL A 65 4.94 -4.27 12.39
CA VAL A 65 5.22 -2.87 12.69
C VAL A 65 6.68 -2.71 13.15
N MET A 66 7.12 -3.57 14.07
CA MET A 66 8.45 -3.50 14.68
C MET A 66 9.59 -3.76 13.68
N THR A 67 9.42 -4.73 12.78
CA THR A 67 10.51 -5.23 11.93
C THR A 67 10.50 -4.63 10.53
N ALA A 68 9.32 -4.38 9.95
CA ALA A 68 9.19 -4.00 8.56
C ALA A 68 8.76 -2.55 8.39
N PHE A 69 7.65 -2.14 9.04
CA PHE A 69 7.15 -0.77 8.93
C PHE A 69 8.15 0.28 9.41
N PHE A 70 8.75 0.08 10.59
CA PHE A 70 9.77 1.02 11.09
C PHE A 70 11.02 1.05 10.21
N LEU A 71 11.44 -0.10 9.68
CA LEU A 71 12.57 -0.18 8.76
C LEU A 71 12.29 0.65 7.50
N GLU A 72 11.12 0.44 6.88
CA GLU A 72 10.70 1.19 5.70
C GLU A 72 10.57 2.69 5.99
N ALA A 73 9.89 3.07 7.07
CA ALA A 73 9.69 4.47 7.47
C ALA A 73 11.01 5.20 7.74
N ALA A 74 11.99 4.53 8.37
CA ALA A 74 13.30 5.11 8.64
C ALA A 74 14.09 5.41 7.36
N PHE A 75 14.10 4.48 6.40
CA PHE A 75 14.93 4.59 5.20
C PHE A 75 14.25 5.30 4.02
N ILE A 76 12.91 5.42 4.01
CA ILE A 76 12.18 6.22 3.02
C ILE A 76 12.59 7.69 3.06
N GLY A 77 12.78 8.27 4.24
CA GLY A 77 13.25 9.65 4.37
C GLY A 77 14.60 9.85 3.68
N VAL A 78 15.48 8.86 3.77
CA VAL A 78 16.78 8.85 3.08
C VAL A 78 16.60 8.73 1.56
N MET A 79 15.71 7.88 1.06
CA MET A 79 15.45 7.77 -0.38
C MET A 79 14.91 9.05 -1.02
N ILE A 80 14.06 9.80 -0.29
CA ILE A 80 13.41 11.01 -0.81
C ILE A 80 14.36 12.21 -0.71
N PHE A 81 15.01 12.41 0.44
CA PHE A 81 15.75 13.64 0.76
C PHE A 81 17.27 13.46 0.78
N GLY A 82 17.76 12.21 0.80
CA GLY A 82 19.17 11.88 1.04
C GLY A 82 20.11 12.11 -0.14
N TRP A 83 19.61 12.41 -1.34
CA TRP A 83 20.40 12.58 -2.57
C TRP A 83 21.57 13.57 -2.49
N LYS A 84 21.43 14.63 -1.69
CA LYS A 84 22.50 15.64 -1.49
C LYS A 84 23.23 15.49 -0.15
N ARG A 85 22.80 14.57 0.70
CA ARG A 85 23.27 14.44 2.09
C ARG A 85 24.09 13.17 2.33
N PHE A 86 23.85 12.12 1.55
CA PHE A 86 24.52 10.83 1.69
C PHE A 86 25.27 10.44 0.42
N SER A 87 26.27 9.57 0.57
CA SER A 87 26.97 8.98 -0.57
C SER A 87 26.05 8.04 -1.35
N ALA A 88 26.35 7.83 -2.64
CA ALA A 88 25.51 7.00 -3.50
C ALA A 88 25.42 5.53 -3.04
N LYS A 89 26.44 5.03 -2.31
CA LYS A 89 26.41 3.69 -1.71
C LYS A 89 25.44 3.61 -0.53
N VAL A 90 25.45 4.62 0.35
CA VAL A 90 24.53 4.69 1.49
C VAL A 90 23.09 4.84 1.02
N HIS A 91 22.89 5.65 -0.03
CA HIS A 91 21.58 5.79 -0.65
C HIS A 91 21.07 4.46 -1.24
N LEU A 92 21.94 3.69 -1.92
CA LEU A 92 21.58 2.37 -2.43
C LEU A 92 21.20 1.40 -1.29
N ILE A 93 21.95 1.40 -0.18
CA ILE A 93 21.62 0.57 0.98
C ILE A 93 20.24 0.95 1.53
N ALA A 94 19.94 2.24 1.67
CA ALA A 94 18.61 2.69 2.09
C ALA A 94 17.51 2.20 1.13
N THR A 95 17.73 2.30 -0.19
CA THR A 95 16.79 1.76 -1.19
C THR A 95 16.60 0.24 -1.05
N ILE A 96 17.66 -0.52 -0.78
CA ILE A 96 17.56 -1.98 -0.56
C ILE A 96 16.79 -2.29 0.71
N LEU A 97 17.07 -1.58 1.81
CA LEU A 97 16.38 -1.79 3.09
C LEU A 97 14.90 -1.47 3.00
N VAL A 98 14.51 -0.44 2.24
CA VAL A 98 13.10 -0.16 1.95
C VAL A 98 12.47 -1.30 1.15
N VAL A 99 13.13 -1.80 0.10
CA VAL A 99 12.61 -2.95 -0.67
C VAL A 99 12.41 -4.17 0.22
N LEU A 100 13.38 -4.49 1.07
CA LEU A 100 13.29 -5.61 2.00
C LEU A 100 12.17 -5.39 3.03
N GLY A 101 12.05 -4.19 3.59
CA GLY A 101 10.97 -3.80 4.49
C GLY A 101 9.59 -4.02 3.86
N THR A 102 9.37 -3.51 2.64
CA THR A 102 8.08 -3.67 1.94
C THR A 102 7.75 -5.14 1.67
N HIS A 103 8.73 -5.98 1.32
CA HIS A 103 8.51 -7.42 1.13
C HIS A 103 8.18 -8.11 2.46
N HIS A 104 8.86 -7.72 3.53
CA HIS A 104 8.66 -8.28 4.86
C HIS A 104 7.31 -7.86 5.47
N SER A 105 6.85 -6.63 5.25
CA SER A 105 5.49 -6.19 5.63
C SER A 105 4.43 -6.98 4.89
N ALA A 106 4.59 -7.14 3.57
CA ALA A 106 3.64 -7.91 2.78
C ALA A 106 3.61 -9.39 3.20
N PHE A 107 4.75 -9.95 3.60
CA PHE A 107 4.83 -11.29 4.17
C PHE A 107 3.96 -11.43 5.44
N TRP A 108 4.14 -10.58 6.45
CA TRP A 108 3.37 -10.68 7.70
C TRP A 108 1.87 -10.48 7.51
N ILE A 109 1.48 -9.49 6.70
CA ILE A 109 0.07 -9.22 6.43
C ILE A 109 -0.59 -10.39 5.68
N LEU A 110 0.12 -11.02 4.74
CA LEU A 110 -0.42 -12.17 4.01
C LEU A 110 -0.37 -13.47 4.82
N SER A 111 0.61 -13.63 5.70
CA SER A 111 0.63 -14.73 6.68
C SER A 111 -0.60 -14.65 7.58
N LEU A 112 -0.88 -13.48 8.15
CA LEU A 112 -2.10 -13.22 8.93
C LEU A 112 -3.37 -13.49 8.12
N ASN A 113 -3.45 -12.99 6.89
CA ASN A 113 -4.60 -13.23 6.00
C ASN A 113 -4.80 -14.73 5.72
N SER A 114 -3.72 -15.45 5.43
CA SER A 114 -3.75 -16.89 5.17
C SER A 114 -4.18 -17.67 6.40
N TRP A 115 -3.67 -17.34 7.58
CA TRP A 115 -4.08 -17.97 8.84
C TRP A 115 -5.56 -17.76 9.12
N MET A 116 -6.10 -16.57 8.83
CA MET A 116 -7.55 -16.32 8.96
C MET A 116 -8.37 -17.26 8.06
N HIS A 117 -7.88 -17.58 6.86
CA HIS A 117 -8.55 -18.51 5.94
C HIS A 117 -8.45 -19.98 6.38
N THR A 118 -7.30 -20.39 6.90
CA THR A 118 -7.03 -21.76 7.36
C THR A 118 -6.36 -21.74 8.73
N PRO A 119 -7.12 -21.59 9.82
CA PRO A 119 -6.56 -21.50 11.17
C PRO A 119 -5.95 -22.84 11.60
N ASP A 120 -4.67 -22.83 11.98
CA ASP A 120 -3.94 -23.96 12.56
C ASP A 120 -3.01 -23.47 13.69
N GLY A 121 -2.41 -24.39 14.44
CA GLY A 121 -1.46 -24.08 15.53
C GLY A 121 -2.11 -23.53 16.81
N ILE A 122 -3.44 -23.57 16.88
CA ILE A 122 -4.25 -23.05 18.00
C ILE A 122 -5.03 -24.14 18.71
N SER A 123 -5.30 -23.94 20.00
CA SER A 123 -6.31 -24.66 20.77
C SER A 123 -7.29 -23.67 21.40
N VAL A 124 -8.52 -24.10 21.61
CA VAL A 124 -9.52 -23.30 22.32
C VAL A 124 -9.62 -23.85 23.74
N ILE A 125 -9.18 -23.06 24.72
CA ILE A 125 -9.25 -23.38 26.15
C ILE A 125 -10.07 -22.28 26.82
N ASP A 126 -11.18 -22.66 27.47
CA ASP A 126 -12.10 -21.75 28.17
C ASP A 126 -12.63 -20.60 27.31
N GLY A 127 -12.88 -20.87 26.03
CA GLY A 127 -13.34 -19.85 25.07
C GLY A 127 -12.24 -18.89 24.59
N SER A 128 -10.99 -19.08 25.03
CA SER A 128 -9.83 -18.30 24.58
C SER A 128 -8.95 -19.10 23.61
N ILE A 129 -8.47 -18.46 22.54
CA ILE A 129 -7.54 -19.09 21.60
C ILE A 129 -6.13 -19.03 22.20
N ARG A 130 -5.52 -20.19 22.41
CA ARG A 130 -4.12 -20.32 22.84
C ARG A 130 -3.27 -20.93 21.74
N ILE A 131 -2.08 -20.39 21.58
CA ILE A 131 -1.11 -20.82 20.58
C ILE A 131 -0.26 -21.94 21.17
N HIS A 132 -0.16 -23.05 20.44
CA HIS A 132 0.73 -24.16 20.80
C HIS A 132 1.84 -24.38 19.77
N ASP A 133 1.66 -23.94 18.52
CA ASP A 133 2.66 -24.10 17.46
C ASP A 133 2.67 -22.89 16.50
N TRP A 134 3.70 -22.06 16.61
CA TRP A 134 3.88 -20.88 15.75
C TRP A 134 4.24 -21.22 14.31
N LEU A 135 4.88 -22.37 14.05
CA LEU A 135 5.29 -22.75 12.70
C LEU A 135 4.09 -23.14 11.84
N LYS A 136 3.02 -23.63 12.46
CA LYS A 136 1.76 -23.93 11.78
C LYS A 136 0.94 -22.69 11.46
N ILE A 137 0.99 -21.70 12.36
CA ILE A 137 0.35 -20.39 12.14
C ILE A 137 0.95 -19.69 10.92
N ASP A 138 2.26 -19.80 10.74
CA ASP A 138 3.01 -19.16 9.64
C ASP A 138 3.22 -20.09 8.43
N SER A 139 2.46 -21.18 8.30
CA SER A 139 2.68 -22.17 7.24
C SER A 139 2.36 -21.63 5.84
N TYR A 140 3.33 -21.78 4.93
CA TYR A 140 3.54 -20.97 3.72
C TYR A 140 2.64 -21.28 2.51
N ASP A 141 1.81 -22.32 2.56
CA ASP A 141 1.28 -22.96 1.35
C ASP A 141 0.25 -22.10 0.59
N PHE A 142 -0.52 -21.25 1.27
CA PHE A 142 -1.55 -20.42 0.63
C PHE A 142 -1.14 -18.94 0.46
N SER A 143 -0.30 -18.42 1.36
CA SER A 143 0.13 -17.01 1.41
C SER A 143 1.15 -16.65 0.32
N LEU A 144 2.12 -17.51 0.03
CA LEU A 144 3.21 -17.22 -0.92
C LEU A 144 2.75 -17.23 -2.39
N LEU A 145 1.80 -18.11 -2.73
CA LEU A 145 1.25 -18.18 -4.09
C LEU A 145 0.40 -16.94 -4.41
N HIS A 146 -0.45 -16.51 -3.47
CA HIS A 146 -1.20 -15.26 -3.58
C HIS A 146 -0.26 -14.06 -3.63
N TYR A 147 0.76 -14.02 -2.77
CA TYR A 147 1.79 -12.98 -2.77
C TYR A 147 2.46 -12.83 -4.14
N CYS A 148 2.95 -13.94 -4.70
CA CYS A 148 3.57 -13.97 -6.03
C CYS A 148 2.58 -13.52 -7.10
N PHE A 149 1.36 -14.07 -7.12
CA PHE A 149 0.35 -13.75 -8.13
C PHE A 149 -0.05 -12.27 -8.10
N PHE A 150 -0.31 -11.69 -6.93
CA PHE A 150 -0.72 -10.30 -6.80
C PHE A 150 0.38 -9.31 -7.14
N ILE A 151 1.63 -9.56 -6.72
CA ILE A 151 2.76 -8.68 -7.05
C ILE A 151 3.11 -8.75 -8.53
N PHE A 152 3.21 -9.95 -9.11
CA PHE A 152 3.45 -10.10 -10.54
C PHE A 152 2.32 -9.52 -11.38
N GLY A 153 1.07 -9.81 -11.02
CA GLY A 153 -0.11 -9.28 -11.71
C GLY A 153 -0.15 -7.74 -11.70
N ARG A 154 0.15 -7.12 -10.55
CA ARG A 154 0.22 -5.65 -10.43
C ARG A 154 1.37 -5.06 -11.25
N GLY A 155 2.54 -5.69 -11.25
CA GLY A 155 3.69 -5.26 -12.06
C GLY A 155 3.38 -5.29 -13.56
N LEU A 156 2.81 -6.39 -14.03
CA LEU A 156 2.40 -6.59 -15.43
C LEU A 156 1.32 -5.58 -15.85
N ALA A 157 0.25 -5.44 -15.06
CA ALA A 157 -0.84 -4.51 -15.36
C ALA A 157 -0.35 -3.06 -15.48
N PHE A 158 0.58 -2.68 -14.61
CA PHE A 158 1.17 -1.35 -14.64
C PHE A 158 2.04 -1.11 -15.88
N GLU A 159 2.80 -2.12 -16.32
CA GLU A 159 3.62 -2.04 -17.53
C GLU A 159 2.77 -1.95 -18.81
N PHE A 160 1.71 -2.76 -18.93
CA PHE A 160 0.78 -2.69 -20.06
C PHE A 160 0.09 -1.33 -20.15
N ARG A 161 -0.32 -0.76 -19.01
CA ARG A 161 -0.92 0.58 -18.93
C ARG A 161 0.00 1.67 -19.47
N LEU A 162 1.31 1.61 -19.20
CA LEU A 162 2.27 2.59 -19.69
C LEU A 162 2.53 2.48 -21.20
N LYS A 163 2.49 1.26 -21.75
CA LYS A 163 2.76 1.00 -23.18
C LYS A 163 1.55 1.26 -24.08
N ALA A 164 0.33 1.15 -23.57
CA ALA A 164 -0.89 1.33 -24.36
C ALA A 164 -1.24 2.82 -24.56
N MET A 165 -0.63 3.48 -25.56
CA MET A 165 -0.91 4.90 -25.86
C MET A 165 -2.27 5.15 -26.52
N LYS A 166 -2.76 4.22 -27.36
CA LYS A 166 -3.96 4.44 -28.19
C LYS A 166 -5.28 4.11 -27.46
N SER A 167 -5.24 3.16 -26.52
CA SER A 167 -6.39 2.70 -25.72
C SER A 167 -6.22 2.96 -24.22
N ARG A 168 -5.39 3.94 -23.84
CA ARG A 168 -5.02 4.24 -22.46
C ARG A 168 -6.22 4.40 -21.52
N TRP A 169 -7.28 5.05 -21.99
CA TRP A 169 -8.53 5.23 -21.26
C TRP A 169 -9.16 3.88 -20.84
N ILE A 170 -9.14 2.88 -21.71
CA ILE A 170 -9.71 1.55 -21.41
C ILE A 170 -8.90 0.91 -20.29
N TRP A 171 -7.57 0.96 -20.41
CA TRP A 171 -6.67 0.42 -19.39
C TRP A 171 -6.75 1.18 -18.07
N ASP A 172 -6.97 2.50 -18.09
CA ASP A 172 -7.20 3.29 -16.89
C ASP A 172 -8.48 2.84 -16.17
N TRP A 173 -9.60 2.66 -16.89
CA TRP A 173 -10.85 2.16 -16.30
C TRP A 173 -10.76 0.70 -15.86
N SER A 174 -10.18 -0.18 -16.66
CA SER A 174 -9.97 -1.57 -16.28
C SER A 174 -9.11 -1.67 -15.02
N PHE A 175 -8.09 -0.82 -14.88
CA PHE A 175 -7.27 -0.78 -13.67
C PHE A 175 -8.05 -0.27 -12.45
N ILE A 176 -8.81 0.81 -12.60
CA ILE A 176 -9.62 1.37 -11.51
C ILE A 176 -10.68 0.36 -11.07
N VAL A 177 -11.52 -0.12 -12.01
CA VAL A 177 -12.59 -1.08 -11.74
C VAL A 177 -12.02 -2.38 -11.21
N GLY A 178 -10.94 -2.90 -11.81
CA GLY A 178 -10.26 -4.10 -11.32
C GLY A 178 -9.69 -3.93 -9.91
N SER A 179 -9.14 -2.76 -9.58
CA SER A 179 -8.65 -2.47 -8.23
C SER A 179 -9.80 -2.40 -7.22
N TYR A 180 -10.90 -1.72 -7.56
CA TYR A 180 -12.08 -1.66 -6.70
C TYR A 180 -12.71 -3.04 -6.48
N LEU A 181 -12.88 -3.83 -7.54
CA LEU A 181 -13.40 -5.19 -7.43
C LEU A 181 -12.47 -6.08 -6.61
N ALA A 182 -11.16 -6.01 -6.81
CA ALA A 182 -10.20 -6.76 -6.01
C ALA A 182 -10.30 -6.40 -4.52
N THR A 183 -10.36 -5.11 -4.18
CA THR A 183 -10.52 -4.66 -2.78
C THR A 183 -11.86 -5.12 -2.19
N PHE A 184 -12.94 -5.03 -2.95
CA PHE A 184 -14.27 -5.45 -2.48
C PHE A 184 -14.35 -6.97 -2.30
N SER A 185 -13.85 -7.74 -3.28
CA SER A 185 -13.75 -9.20 -3.21
C SER A 185 -12.88 -9.65 -2.04
N GLN A 186 -11.78 -8.95 -1.74
CA GLN A 186 -10.96 -9.24 -0.57
C GLN A 186 -11.74 -9.05 0.73
N GLY A 187 -12.56 -7.99 0.83
CA GLY A 187 -13.46 -7.79 1.97
C GLY A 187 -14.48 -8.92 2.14
N ILE A 188 -15.13 -9.34 1.05
CA ILE A 188 -16.08 -10.47 1.05
C ILE A 188 -15.37 -11.78 1.41
N SER A 189 -14.17 -12.00 0.88
CA SER A 189 -13.42 -13.23 1.12
C SER A 189 -13.00 -13.36 2.59
N LEU A 190 -12.64 -12.25 3.23
CA LEU A 190 -12.25 -12.24 4.65
C LEU A 190 -13.43 -12.26 5.61
N TRP A 191 -14.62 -11.82 5.16
CA TRP A 191 -15.80 -11.66 6.00
C TRP A 191 -16.16 -12.91 6.85
N PRO A 192 -16.24 -14.14 6.29
CA PRO A 192 -16.62 -15.33 7.05
C PRO A 192 -15.63 -15.70 8.16
N TYR A 193 -14.41 -15.16 8.09
CA TYR A 193 -13.32 -15.46 9.01
C TYR A 193 -13.17 -14.38 10.09
N ILE A 194 -13.70 -13.18 9.86
CA ILE A 194 -13.74 -12.08 10.83
C ILE A 194 -15.02 -12.15 11.68
N VAL A 195 -16.14 -12.56 11.09
CA VAL A 195 -17.42 -12.75 11.79
C VAL A 195 -17.54 -14.19 12.20
N VAL A 196 -17.51 -14.46 13.52
CA VAL A 196 -17.63 -15.83 14.03
C VAL A 196 -19.00 -16.41 13.61
N PRO A 197 -19.07 -17.59 12.97
CA PRO A 197 -20.29 -18.09 12.33
C PRO A 197 -21.50 -18.25 13.27
N ASP A 198 -21.24 -18.46 14.56
CA ASP A 198 -22.28 -18.71 15.57
C ASP A 198 -22.87 -17.43 16.20
N ILE A 199 -22.40 -16.25 15.79
CA ILE A 199 -22.88 -14.97 16.32
C ILE A 199 -23.43 -14.08 15.20
N THR A 200 -24.47 -13.31 15.53
CA THR A 200 -25.04 -12.37 14.57
C THR A 200 -24.07 -11.21 14.31
N ILE A 201 -24.28 -10.48 13.21
CA ILE A 201 -23.49 -9.26 12.89
C ILE A 201 -23.54 -8.26 14.05
N TRP A 202 -24.71 -8.16 14.70
CA TRP A 202 -24.93 -7.28 15.84
C TRP A 202 -24.14 -7.71 17.06
N ASP A 203 -24.00 -9.01 17.26
CA ASP A 203 -23.25 -9.59 18.36
C ASP A 203 -21.73 -9.53 18.15
N SER A 204 -21.29 -9.45 16.89
CA SER A 204 -19.87 -9.30 16.50
C SER A 204 -19.40 -7.84 16.54
N ALA A 205 -20.34 -6.91 16.44
CA ALA A 205 -20.06 -5.47 16.44
C ALA A 205 -19.57 -5.02 17.81
N ALA A 206 -18.78 -3.95 17.81
CA ALA A 206 -18.37 -3.31 19.04
C ALA A 206 -19.56 -2.68 19.80
N PRO A 207 -19.39 -2.39 21.11
CA PRO A 207 -20.44 -1.77 21.91
C PRO A 207 -20.99 -0.49 21.27
N PRO A 208 -22.30 -0.19 21.42
CA PRO A 208 -22.93 0.98 20.82
C PRO A 208 -22.22 2.31 21.12
N GLU A 209 -21.60 2.44 22.29
CA GLU A 209 -20.80 3.59 22.72
C GLU A 209 -19.56 3.76 21.84
N THR A 210 -18.84 2.67 21.58
CA THR A 210 -17.67 2.64 20.68
C THR A 210 -18.08 2.98 19.26
N LEU A 211 -19.19 2.40 18.76
CA LEU A 211 -19.69 2.69 17.42
C LEU A 211 -20.13 4.15 17.26
N LYS A 212 -20.77 4.74 18.28
CA LYS A 212 -21.10 6.18 18.30
C LYS A 212 -19.83 7.05 18.26
N PHE A 213 -18.81 6.70 19.03
CA PHE A 213 -17.54 7.41 19.03
C PHE A 213 -16.83 7.32 17.66
N VAL A 214 -16.71 6.12 17.11
CA VAL A 214 -16.08 5.87 15.80
C VAL A 214 -16.85 6.57 14.67
N SER A 215 -18.19 6.52 14.69
CA SER A 215 -19.01 7.20 13.68
C SER A 215 -18.84 8.73 13.69
N ILE A 216 -18.71 9.35 14.87
CA ILE A 216 -18.38 10.78 14.97
C ILE A 216 -17.01 11.07 14.31
N ILE A 217 -15.99 10.26 14.61
CA ILE A 217 -14.66 10.41 14.01
C ILE A 217 -14.73 10.26 12.49
N ILE A 218 -15.45 9.26 11.98
CA ILE A 218 -15.62 9.06 10.53
C ILE A 218 -16.34 10.25 9.91
N CYS A 219 -17.44 10.72 10.49
CA CYS A 219 -18.19 11.87 9.99
C CYS A 219 -17.36 13.15 9.91
N ILE A 220 -16.40 13.34 10.82
CA ILE A 220 -15.49 14.50 10.81
C ILE A 220 -14.31 14.28 9.86
N SER A 221 -13.67 13.12 9.91
CA SER A 221 -12.45 12.84 9.15
C SER A 221 -12.70 12.64 7.66
N LEU A 222 -13.81 12.02 7.26
CA LEU A 222 -14.09 11.70 5.86
C LEU A 222 -14.20 12.98 5.00
N PRO A 223 -14.96 14.03 5.39
CA PRO A 223 -14.98 15.30 4.66
C PRO A 223 -13.60 15.98 4.58
N ILE A 224 -12.79 15.89 5.65
CA ILE A 224 -11.43 16.44 5.66
C ILE A 224 -10.54 15.71 4.66
N VAL A 225 -10.57 14.38 4.65
CA VAL A 225 -9.79 13.56 3.71
C VAL A 225 -10.21 13.80 2.27
N ILE A 226 -11.52 13.89 2.01
CA ILE A 226 -12.06 14.22 0.68
C ILE A 226 -11.61 15.63 0.28
N GLY A 227 -11.77 16.62 1.16
CA GLY A 227 -11.37 18.01 0.93
C GLY A 227 -9.88 18.14 0.64
N TYR A 228 -9.03 17.46 1.43
CA TYR A 228 -7.59 17.40 1.20
C TYR A 228 -7.24 16.72 -0.13
N SER A 229 -7.88 15.59 -0.46
CA SER A 229 -7.65 14.89 -1.72
C SER A 229 -8.02 15.74 -2.94
N ILE A 230 -9.15 16.46 -2.85
CA ILE A 230 -9.58 17.43 -3.86
C ILE A 230 -8.57 18.58 -3.97
N PHE A 231 -8.14 19.15 -2.84
CA PHE A 231 -7.15 20.23 -2.81
C PHE A 231 -5.82 19.80 -3.45
N VAL A 232 -5.30 18.62 -3.09
CA VAL A 232 -4.08 18.05 -3.67
C VAL A 232 -4.27 17.84 -5.18
N TYR A 233 -5.41 17.30 -5.61
CA TYR A 233 -5.70 17.14 -7.04
C TYR A 233 -5.62 18.48 -7.78
N TYR A 234 -6.26 19.54 -7.26
CA TYR A 234 -6.21 20.86 -7.89
C TYR A 234 -4.80 21.46 -7.89
N LEU A 235 -4.07 21.35 -6.77
CA LEU A 235 -2.70 21.83 -6.65
C LEU A 235 -1.75 21.19 -7.68
N PHE A 236 -1.90 19.89 -7.93
CA PHE A 236 -1.08 19.18 -8.91
C PHE A 236 -1.58 19.33 -10.34
N LYS A 237 -2.89 19.45 -10.55
CA LYS A 237 -3.50 19.70 -11.87
C LYS A 237 -2.94 20.98 -12.49
N GLU A 238 -2.83 22.06 -11.72
CA GLU A 238 -2.27 23.32 -12.22
C GLU A 238 -0.81 23.19 -12.64
N LYS A 239 0.01 22.49 -11.86
CA LYS A 239 1.44 22.26 -12.18
C LYS A 239 1.63 21.38 -13.42
N LEU A 240 0.72 20.42 -13.64
CA LEU A 240 0.71 19.59 -14.85
C LEU A 240 0.31 20.40 -16.09
N LEU A 241 -0.75 21.22 -15.99
CA LEU A 241 -1.21 22.10 -17.07
C LEU A 241 -0.17 23.16 -17.45
N LEU A 242 0.51 23.74 -16.45
CA LEU A 242 1.61 24.68 -16.67
C LEU A 242 2.78 24.03 -17.43
N LYS A 243 3.16 22.80 -17.04
CA LYS A 243 4.24 22.07 -17.71
C LYS A 243 3.89 21.73 -19.16
N ASP A 244 2.65 21.32 -19.42
CA ASP A 244 2.17 21.03 -20.77
C ASP A 244 2.10 22.29 -21.65
N ASN A 245 1.66 23.42 -21.10
CA ASN A 245 1.66 24.70 -21.82
C ASN A 245 3.08 25.21 -22.11
N ILE A 246 4.01 25.07 -21.17
CA ILE A 246 5.42 25.41 -21.37
C ILE A 246 6.04 24.50 -22.45
N MET A 247 5.78 23.19 -22.40
CA MET A 247 6.24 22.22 -23.41
C MET A 247 5.67 22.54 -24.80
N LYS A 248 4.38 22.84 -24.91
CA LYS A 248 3.75 23.25 -26.17
C LYS A 248 4.36 24.53 -26.72
N ARG A 249 4.57 25.56 -25.88
CA ARG A 249 5.26 26.81 -26.29
C ARG A 249 6.69 26.55 -26.76
N LYS A 250 7.45 25.72 -26.05
CA LYS A 250 8.84 25.41 -26.42
C LYS A 250 8.91 24.69 -27.77
N LYS A 251 8.01 23.75 -28.02
CA LYS A 251 7.89 23.02 -29.28
C LYS A 251 7.44 23.94 -30.44
N ALA A 252 6.53 24.88 -30.18
CA ALA A 252 6.12 25.88 -31.17
C ALA A 252 7.27 26.84 -31.54
N LEU A 253 8.09 27.26 -30.56
CA LEU A 253 9.27 28.09 -30.78
C LEU A 253 10.37 27.36 -31.56
N GLU A 254 10.60 26.07 -31.29
CA GLU A 254 11.53 25.25 -32.10
C GLU A 254 11.07 25.17 -33.57
N ILE A 255 9.78 24.94 -33.82
CA ILE A 255 9.21 24.90 -35.17
C ILE A 255 9.40 26.25 -35.88
N LEU A 256 9.03 27.36 -35.24
CA LEU A 256 9.23 28.73 -35.77
C LEU A 256 10.70 29.04 -36.08
N SER A 257 11.63 28.60 -35.21
CA SER A 257 13.06 28.79 -35.43
C SER A 257 13.59 27.99 -36.63
N PHE A 258 12.94 26.88 -36.97
CA PHE A 258 13.28 26.05 -38.12
C PHE A 258 12.68 26.62 -39.41
N THR A 259 11.50 27.24 -39.33
CA THR A 259 10.84 27.90 -40.48
C THR A 259 11.51 29.23 -40.86
N MET A 260 12.05 30.00 -39.89
CA MET A 260 12.76 31.26 -40.15
C MET A 260 14.23 31.08 -40.56
N LYS A 261 14.75 29.84 -40.59
CA LYS A 261 16.13 29.52 -41.04
C LYS A 261 16.20 28.99 -42.49
N LYS A 262 15.07 28.93 -43.20
CA LYS A 262 14.99 28.76 -44.65
C LYS A 262 14.63 30.09 -45.29
#